data_AF-A0A432ISK0-F1
#
_entry.id   AF-A0A432ISK0-F1
#
_cell.length_a   1.000
_cell.length_b   1.000
_cell.length_c   1.000
_cell.angle_alpha   90.00
_cell.angle_beta   90.00
_cell.angle_gamma   90.00
#
_symmetry.space_group_name_H-M   'P 1'
#
loop_
_entity.id
_entity.type
_entity.pdbx_description
1 polymer ?
#
loop_
_entity_poly.entity_id
_entity_poly.type
_entity_poly.pdbx_seq_one_letter_code
_entity_poly.pdbx_strand_id
1 'polypeptide(L)' 'TKAKKNYHNFIFKPKDTILFGRESEGVPRIVHNKSYQRLKIPLKNNARSLNIAMTVAITLSEALKQNSFLK' A
#
# COMPACT_ATOMS: atom_id res chain seq x y z
N THR A 1 -8.08 -7.14 5.43
CA THR A 1 -8.09 -5.67 5.20
C THR A 1 -9.28 -5.29 4.34
N LYS A 2 -9.84 -4.08 4.51
CA LYS A 2 -11.06 -3.61 3.82
C LYS A 2 -10.83 -3.14 2.36
N ALA A 3 -9.58 -3.15 1.89
CA ALA A 3 -9.20 -2.75 0.55
C ALA A 3 -9.43 -3.90 -0.46
N LYS A 4 -10.03 -3.59 -1.61
CA LYS A 4 -10.35 -4.59 -2.65
C LYS A 4 -9.25 -4.70 -3.73
N LYS A 5 -8.51 -3.62 -4.00
CA LYS A 5 -7.53 -3.55 -5.10
C LYS A 5 -6.13 -3.98 -4.62
N ASN A 6 -5.49 -4.87 -5.36
CA ASN A 6 -4.09 -5.24 -5.12
C ASN A 6 -3.17 -4.08 -5.51
N TYR A 7 -2.11 -3.85 -4.72
CA TYR A 7 -1.18 -2.74 -4.94
C TYR A 7 -0.53 -2.76 -6.33
N HIS A 8 -0.10 -3.94 -6.81
CA HIS A 8 0.54 -4.10 -8.11
C HIS A 8 -0.41 -3.92 -9.32
N ASN A 9 -1.72 -3.88 -9.09
CA ASN A 9 -2.71 -3.55 -10.13
C ASN A 9 -3.08 -2.06 -10.15
N PHE A 10 -2.52 -1.27 -9.22
CA PHE A 10 -2.66 0.18 -9.24
C PHE A 10 -1.58 0.79 -10.12
N ILE A 11 -1.95 1.80 -10.91
CA ILE A 11 -1.05 2.53 -11.79
C ILE A 11 -0.55 3.73 -11.00
N PHE A 12 0.66 3.62 -10.44
CA PHE A 12 1.30 4.71 -9.72
C PHE A 12 1.73 5.80 -10.70
N LYS A 13 1.58 7.07 -10.30
CA LYS A 13 2.06 8.23 -11.03
C LYS A 13 3.17 8.95 -10.24
N PRO A 14 4.07 9.66 -10.94
CA PRO A 14 5.01 10.53 -10.24
C PRO A 14 4.25 11.52 -9.37
N LYS A 15 4.73 11.76 -8.15
CA LYS A 15 4.13 12.63 -7.12
C LYS A 15 2.89 12.05 -6.41
N ASP A 16 2.51 10.80 -6.64
CA ASP A 16 1.51 10.13 -5.80
C ASP A 16 1.96 10.10 -4.33
N THR A 17 1.03 10.36 -3.41
CA THR A 17 1.27 10.21 -1.97
C THR A 17 0.73 8.88 -1.49
N ILE A 18 1.61 8.05 -0.92
CA ILE A 18 1.25 6.74 -0.37
C ILE A 18 1.12 6.87 1.15
N LEU A 19 -0.10 6.66 1.67
CA LEU A 19 -0.40 6.79 3.09
C LEU A 19 -0.41 5.41 3.75
N PHE A 20 0.28 5.31 4.88
CA PHE A 20 0.35 4.09 5.69
C PHE A 20 -0.20 4.35 7.10
N GLY A 21 -0.84 3.32 7.65
CA GLY A 21 -1.40 3.38 9.01
C GLY A 21 -0.35 3.08 10.07
N ARG A 22 -0.72 3.25 11.33
CA ARG A 22 0.09 2.76 12.44
C ARG A 22 0.12 1.24 12.42
N GLU A 23 1.21 0.64 12.89
CA GLU A 23 1.36 -0.82 12.89
C GLU A 23 0.32 -1.52 13.78
N SER A 24 0.08 -0.98 14.98
CA SER A 24 -0.88 -1.52 15.94
C SER A 24 -2.34 -1.25 15.58
N GLU A 25 -2.62 -0.13 14.92
CA GLU A 25 -3.95 0.48 14.88
C GLU A 25 -4.46 0.72 13.44
N GLY A 26 -3.61 0.47 12.46
CA GLY A 26 -3.92 0.65 11.05
C GLY A 26 -4.18 2.11 10.66
N VAL A 27 -4.94 2.28 9.58
CA VAL A 27 -5.29 3.59 9.02
C VAL A 27 -6.64 4.04 9.60
N PRO A 28 -6.74 5.26 10.16
CA PRO A 28 -8.00 5.79 10.66
C PRO A 28 -9.11 5.79 9.59
N ARG A 29 -10.36 5.55 10.01
CA ARG A 29 -11.50 5.48 9.08
C ARG A 29 -11.67 6.74 8.24
N ILE A 30 -11.39 7.91 8.81
CA ILE A 30 -11.47 9.19 8.08
C ILE A 30 -10.48 9.26 6.92
N VAL A 31 -9.28 8.72 7.08
CA VAL A 31 -8.28 8.63 6.01
C VAL A 31 -8.79 7.66 4.95
N HIS A 32 -9.23 6.47 5.33
CA HIS A 32 -9.82 5.51 4.39
C HIS A 32 -10.98 6.06 3.56
N ASN A 33 -11.81 6.93 4.12
CA ASN A 33 -12.94 7.53 3.43
C ASN A 33 -12.54 8.67 2.49
N LYS A 34 -11.43 9.37 2.79
CA LYS A 34 -10.92 10.50 1.99
C LYS A 34 -9.86 10.08 0.96
N SER A 35 -9.28 8.89 1.07
CA SER A 35 -8.27 8.41 0.12
C SER A 35 -8.89 8.13 -1.24
N TYR A 36 -8.21 8.59 -2.30
CA TYR A 36 -8.57 8.32 -3.70
C TYR A 36 -8.68 6.81 -3.99
N GLN A 37 -7.73 6.03 -3.49
CA GLN A 37 -7.71 4.58 -3.61
C GLN A 37 -7.27 3.91 -2.31
N ARG A 38 -7.69 2.67 -2.13
CA ARG A 38 -7.30 1.80 -1.00
C ARG A 38 -6.71 0.51 -1.56
N LEU A 39 -5.43 0.30 -1.30
CA LEU A 39 -4.66 -0.82 -1.84
C LEU A 39 -4.41 -1.87 -0.74
N LYS A 40 -4.18 -3.12 -1.15
CA LYS A 40 -3.68 -4.18 -0.28
C LYS A 40 -2.50 -4.91 -0.90
N ILE A 41 -1.59 -5.39 -0.04
CA ILE A 41 -0.63 -6.44 -0.38
C ILE A 41 -1.35 -7.77 -0.14
N PRO A 42 -1.51 -8.64 -1.16
CA PRO A 42 -2.10 -9.95 -0.96
C PRO A 42 -1.17 -10.79 -0.08
N LEU A 43 -1.74 -11.44 0.93
CA LEU A 43 -1.06 -12.38 1.81
C LEU A 43 -1.75 -13.74 1.68
N LYS A 44 -0.99 -14.82 1.90
CA LYS A 44 -1.55 -16.18 1.96
C LYS A 44 -2.56 -16.26 3.11
N ASN A 45 -3.59 -17.10 2.97
CA ASN A 45 -4.53 -17.36 4.05
C ASN A 45 -3.78 -17.78 5.33
N ASN A 46 -4.21 -17.25 6.47
CA ASN A 46 -3.61 -17.42 7.81
C ASN A 46 -2.19 -16.86 8.00
N ALA A 47 -1.64 -16.13 7.03
CA ALA A 47 -0.40 -15.39 7.24
C ALA A 47 -0.62 -14.22 8.21
N ARG A 48 0.37 -13.94 9.06
CA ARG A 48 0.42 -12.69 9.82
C ARG A 48 0.61 -11.51 8.87
N SER A 49 0.07 -10.35 9.27
CA SER A 49 0.35 -9.11 8.57
C SER A 49 1.85 -8.82 8.57
N LEU A 50 2.34 -8.24 7.48
CA LEU A 50 3.71 -7.73 7.42
C LEU A 50 3.88 -6.56 8.38
N ASN A 51 5.10 -6.39 8.89
CA ASN A 51 5.43 -5.17 9.61
C ASN A 51 5.30 -3.95 8.69
N ILE A 52 5.25 -2.76 9.30
CA ILE A 52 5.01 -1.53 8.55
C ILE A 52 6.14 -1.21 7.57
N ALA A 53 7.40 -1.43 7.98
CA ALA A 53 8.57 -1.15 7.16
C ALA A 53 8.58 -1.97 5.86
N MET A 54 8.28 -3.27 5.94
CA MET A 54 8.18 -4.17 4.79
C MET A 54 7.02 -3.78 3.88
N THR A 55 5.88 -3.39 4.46
CA THR A 55 4.72 -2.91 3.71
C THR A 55 5.04 -1.64 2.91
N VAL A 56 5.76 -0.70 3.51
CA VAL A 56 6.26 0.51 2.85
C VAL A 56 7.23 0.14 1.73
N ALA A 57 8.25 -0.67 2.02
CA ALA A 57 9.26 -1.07 1.05
C ALA A 57 8.65 -1.76 -0.19
N ILE A 58 7.76 -2.74 0.00
CA ILE A 58 7.10 -3.45 -1.11
C ILE A 58 6.29 -2.48 -1.98
N THR A 59 5.50 -1.61 -1.36
CA THR A 59 4.61 -0.71 -2.10
C THR A 59 5.39 0.38 -2.82
N LEU A 60 6.40 0.97 -2.16
CA LEU A 60 7.25 2.01 -2.75
C LEU A 60 8.11 1.45 -3.88
N SER A 61 8.71 0.27 -3.71
CA SER A 61 9.49 -0.38 -4.78
C SER A 61 8.65 -0.63 -6.02
N GLU A 62 7.39 -1.05 -5.88
CA GLU A 62 6.48 -1.20 -7.01
C GLU A 62 6.17 0.14 -7.69
N ALA A 63 5.89 1.18 -6.90
CA ALA A 63 5.65 2.52 -7.43
C ALA A 63 6.87 3.06 -8.20
N LEU A 64 8.08 2.87 -7.66
CA LEU A 64 9.32 3.27 -8.32
C LEU A 64 9.58 2.45 -9.59
N LYS A 65 9.35 1.14 -9.56
CA LYS A 65 9.47 0.24 -10.71
C LYS A 65 8.55 0.68 -11.85
N GLN A 66 7.27 0.94 -11.57
CA GLN A 66 6.30 1.38 -12.58
C GLN A 66 6.65 2.74 -13.21
N ASN A 67 7.33 3.60 -12.45
CA ASN A 67 7.76 4.92 -12.91
C ASN A 67 9.21 4.93 -13.43
N SER A 68 9.81 3.76 -13.68
CA SER A 68 11.17 3.61 -14.24
C SER A 68 12.27 4.31 -13.43
N PHE A 69 12.09 4.43 -12.10
CA PHE A 69 13.08 5.01 -11.20
C PHE A 69 14.08 3.99 -10.64
N LEU A 70 13.79 2.70 -10.78
CA LEU A 70 14.74 1.63 -10.50
C LEU A 70 15.42 1.25 -11.82
N LYS A 71 16.70 1.58 -11.95
CA LYS A 71 17.58 1.11 -13.02
C LYS A 71 18.24 -0.20 -12.60
#